data_AF-E9FXJ2-F1
#
_entry.id   AF-E9FXJ2-F1
#
_cell.length_a   1.000
_cell.length_b   1.000
_cell.length_c   1.000
_cell.angle_alpha   90.00
_cell.angle_beta   90.00
_cell.angle_gamma   90.00
#
_symmetry.space_group_name_H-M   'P 1'
#
loop_
_entity.id
_entity.type
_entity.pdbx_description
1 polymer ?
#
loop_
_entity_poly.entity_id
_entity_poly.type
_entity_poly.pdbx_seq_one_letter_code
_entity_poly.pdbx_strand_id
1 'polypeptide(L)'
;MASFKIVFLLSVLAFACAYKPGTTTTTVTTTVTTVSADEGNEGILSSHDRSVIRKTWDQAKKDGDVPPQVLFRFVTAHPEYQKMFSKFATVPQNELLGNGNFLAQAYTILAGLNVVVQSLSSQELLANQLNALGGAHQARGATPIMFEQFGEILTGVLAEELGSAFNAEAQSAWKSGLAALVAGISKTLKKSEDLVDPQTKLSGHMIGDVQRSWENIRGDRNAMISSIFVKLFKETPRIQKFFAKFANVAVDALAGNADYEKQVALVADRLDTMIAAMDDKLQLLGNVNYMRYTHAARSIPRGVWEDFGRLLLDVLNAKSVSSDDLDSWKGVLAVFVNGISPKN
;
A
#
# COMPACT_ATOMS: atom_id res chain seq x y z
N MET A 1 -11.69 -28.69 -32.28
CA MET A 1 -10.71 -27.60 -32.09
C MET A 1 -11.39 -26.28 -32.40
N ALA A 2 -11.81 -25.54 -31.38
CA ALA A 2 -12.18 -24.13 -31.48
C ALA A 2 -12.04 -23.55 -30.06
N SER A 3 -11.09 -22.64 -29.92
CA SER A 3 -10.57 -22.12 -28.66
C SER A 3 -11.49 -21.08 -28.03
N PHE A 4 -11.64 -21.20 -26.71
CA PHE A 4 -12.28 -20.27 -25.79
C PHE A 4 -11.69 -18.87 -25.91
N LYS A 5 -12.56 -17.84 -26.02
CA LYS A 5 -12.21 -16.44 -25.74
C LYS A 5 -12.87 -16.05 -24.42
N ILE A 6 -12.08 -15.96 -23.35
CA ILE A 6 -12.48 -15.38 -22.06
C ILE A 6 -12.14 -13.89 -22.13
N VAL A 7 -13.17 -13.05 -22.18
CA VAL A 7 -13.07 -11.60 -22.00
C VAL A 7 -13.07 -11.34 -20.50
N PHE A 8 -11.93 -10.97 -19.93
CA PHE A 8 -11.79 -10.60 -18.51
C PHE A 8 -12.27 -9.14 -18.33
N LEU A 9 -13.43 -8.98 -17.69
CA LEU A 9 -13.97 -7.71 -17.23
C LEU A 9 -13.25 -7.27 -15.94
N LEU A 10 -12.24 -6.41 -16.08
CA LEU A 10 -11.60 -5.68 -14.97
C LEU A 10 -12.40 -4.44 -14.51
N SER A 11 -13.72 -4.40 -14.75
CA SER A 11 -14.52 -3.16 -14.58
C SER A 11 -15.78 -3.28 -13.72
N VAL A 12 -15.98 -4.33 -12.91
CA VAL A 12 -17.28 -4.53 -12.22
C VAL A 12 -17.30 -4.14 -10.72
N LEU A 13 -16.18 -3.76 -10.07
CA LEU A 13 -16.22 -3.39 -8.64
C LEU A 13 -16.25 -1.88 -8.33
N ALA A 14 -16.39 -1.01 -9.34
CA ALA A 14 -16.51 0.44 -9.16
C ALA A 14 -17.90 1.04 -9.52
N PHE A 15 -18.88 0.25 -9.96
CA PHE A 15 -20.19 0.78 -10.38
C PHE A 15 -21.34 0.10 -9.63
N ALA A 16 -21.51 0.48 -8.37
CA ALA A 16 -22.78 0.32 -7.67
C ALA A 16 -22.95 1.47 -6.67
N CYS A 17 -22.90 2.72 -7.15
CA CYS A 17 -23.70 3.85 -6.66
C CYS A 17 -23.40 5.12 -7.47
N ALA A 18 -24.47 5.76 -7.95
CA ALA A 18 -24.54 7.04 -8.67
C ALA A 18 -24.13 7.06 -10.16
N TYR A 19 -25.12 6.91 -11.04
CA TYR A 19 -25.05 7.51 -12.38
C TYR A 19 -26.35 8.27 -12.66
N LYS A 20 -26.24 9.59 -12.88
CA LYS A 20 -27.19 10.39 -13.66
C LYS A 20 -26.64 10.47 -15.10
N PRO A 21 -27.48 10.41 -16.14
CA PRO A 21 -27.00 10.30 -17.51
C PRO A 21 -26.51 11.66 -18.04
N GLY A 22 -25.27 11.68 -18.54
CA GLY A 22 -24.72 12.74 -19.39
C GLY A 22 -23.90 12.10 -20.50
N THR A 23 -24.26 12.37 -21.75
CA THR A 23 -23.73 11.72 -22.95
C THR A 23 -22.40 12.33 -23.37
N THR A 24 -21.30 11.57 -23.32
CA THR A 24 -20.09 11.89 -24.09
C THR A 24 -19.33 10.61 -24.42
N THR A 25 -19.16 10.33 -25.71
CA THR A 25 -18.48 9.14 -26.23
C THR A 25 -16.98 9.41 -26.32
N THR A 26 -16.16 8.67 -25.58
CA THR A 26 -14.70 8.68 -25.73
C THR A 26 -14.24 7.28 -26.14
N THR A 27 -13.65 7.19 -27.33
CA THR A 27 -13.03 5.96 -27.86
C THR A 27 -11.71 5.71 -27.14
N VAL A 28 -11.60 4.61 -26.40
CA VAL A 28 -10.36 4.18 -25.73
C VAL A 28 -9.74 3.03 -26.50
N THR A 29 -8.49 3.20 -26.92
CA THR A 29 -7.65 2.15 -27.52
C THR A 29 -7.07 1.28 -26.40
N THR A 30 -7.46 0.00 -26.35
CA THR A 30 -6.97 -0.96 -25.35
C THR A 30 -5.75 -1.71 -25.89
N THR A 31 -4.57 -1.49 -25.30
CA THR A 31 -3.39 -2.33 -25.51
C THR A 31 -3.52 -3.58 -24.62
N VAL A 32 -3.49 -4.78 -25.22
CA VAL A 32 -3.60 -6.06 -24.50
C VAL A 32 -2.20 -6.53 -24.10
N THR A 33 -1.90 -6.51 -22.80
CA THR A 33 -0.73 -7.18 -22.22
C THR A 33 -1.16 -8.54 -21.70
N THR A 34 -0.67 -9.62 -22.31
CA THR A 34 -0.92 -11.00 -21.87
C THR A 34 -0.04 -11.31 -20.65
N VAL A 35 -0.65 -11.46 -19.48
CA VAL A 35 0.01 -11.95 -18.26
C VAL A 35 0.02 -13.48 -18.29
N SER A 36 1.21 -14.08 -18.37
CA SER A 36 1.37 -15.54 -18.29
C SER A 36 1.08 -16.04 -16.87
N ALA A 37 0.50 -17.24 -16.75
CA ALA A 37 0.28 -17.88 -15.47
C ALA A 37 1.64 -18.23 -14.83
N ASP A 38 1.80 -17.90 -13.56
CA ASP A 38 3.00 -18.24 -12.79
C ASP A 38 2.79 -19.66 -12.22
N GLU A 39 3.50 -20.65 -12.76
CA GLU A 39 3.43 -22.05 -12.31
C GLU A 39 4.41 -22.35 -11.14
N GLY A 40 5.18 -21.35 -10.71
CA GLY A 40 6.15 -21.47 -9.63
C GLY A 40 5.53 -21.65 -8.24
N ASN A 41 6.34 -22.20 -7.33
CA ASN A 41 6.05 -22.28 -5.90
C ASN A 41 6.49 -21.02 -5.14
N GLU A 42 7.00 -20.01 -5.86
CA GLU A 42 7.25 -18.69 -5.32
C GLU A 42 5.91 -17.94 -5.28
N GLY A 43 5.59 -17.30 -4.15
CA GLY A 43 4.36 -16.52 -3.97
C GLY A 43 3.63 -16.76 -2.66
N ILE A 44 2.53 -16.02 -2.45
CA ILE A 44 1.75 -16.03 -1.20
C ILE A 44 1.05 -17.40 -0.97
N LEU A 45 0.76 -18.15 -2.04
CA LEU A 45 0.14 -19.48 -2.04
C LEU A 45 0.85 -20.38 -3.04
N SER A 46 0.96 -21.69 -2.77
CA SER A 46 1.56 -22.67 -3.70
C SER A 46 0.71 -22.83 -4.97
N SER A 47 1.32 -23.22 -6.10
CA SER A 47 0.57 -23.50 -7.35
C SER A 47 -0.45 -24.63 -7.18
N HIS A 48 -0.11 -25.60 -6.32
CA HIS A 48 -1.00 -26.68 -5.92
C HIS A 48 -2.23 -26.17 -5.17
N ASP A 49 -2.06 -25.38 -4.11
CA ASP A 49 -3.20 -24.83 -3.33
C ASP A 49 -4.10 -23.96 -4.21
N ARG A 50 -3.52 -23.13 -5.08
CA ARG A 50 -4.27 -22.29 -6.04
C ARG A 50 -5.15 -23.15 -6.95
N SER A 51 -4.65 -24.30 -7.41
CA SER A 51 -5.39 -25.24 -8.24
C SER A 51 -6.54 -25.91 -7.47
N VAL A 52 -6.27 -26.38 -6.25
CA VAL A 52 -7.28 -27.02 -5.38
C VAL A 52 -8.42 -26.05 -5.04
N ILE A 53 -8.11 -24.82 -4.65
CA ILE A 53 -9.10 -23.77 -4.36
C ILE A 53 -9.96 -23.50 -5.60
N ARG A 54 -9.35 -23.31 -6.78
CA ARG A 54 -10.10 -23.04 -8.02
C ARG A 54 -11.03 -24.19 -8.40
N LYS A 55 -10.55 -25.43 -8.34
CA LYS A 55 -11.34 -26.62 -8.68
C LYS A 55 -12.54 -26.79 -7.76
N THR A 56 -12.33 -26.66 -6.46
CA THR A 56 -13.40 -26.79 -5.46
C THR A 56 -14.39 -25.63 -5.54
N TRP A 57 -13.91 -24.41 -5.77
CA TRP A 57 -14.75 -23.24 -6.02
C TRP A 57 -15.62 -23.38 -7.28
N ASP A 58 -15.08 -23.92 -8.37
CA ASP A 58 -15.80 -24.14 -9.63
C ASP A 58 -16.96 -25.15 -9.48
N GLN A 59 -16.89 -26.02 -8.47
CA GLN A 59 -18.00 -26.90 -8.09
C GLN A 59 -19.01 -26.15 -7.22
N ALA A 60 -18.55 -25.49 -6.15
CA ALA A 60 -19.42 -24.82 -5.18
C ALA A 60 -20.24 -23.69 -5.79
N LYS A 61 -19.65 -22.87 -6.66
CA LYS A 61 -20.33 -21.69 -7.24
C LYS A 61 -21.49 -22.03 -8.17
N LYS A 62 -21.65 -23.30 -8.57
CA LYS A 62 -22.79 -23.78 -9.35
C LYS A 62 -24.01 -24.04 -8.49
N ASP A 63 -23.80 -24.21 -7.19
CA ASP A 63 -24.86 -24.34 -6.22
C ASP A 63 -25.45 -22.95 -5.94
N GLY A 64 -26.74 -22.81 -6.22
CA GLY A 64 -27.48 -21.56 -6.02
C GLY A 64 -27.70 -21.21 -4.56
N ASP A 65 -27.55 -22.18 -3.65
CA ASP A 65 -27.82 -22.03 -2.22
C ASP A 65 -26.56 -21.59 -1.44
N VAL A 66 -25.36 -21.88 -1.95
CA VAL A 66 -24.09 -21.43 -1.34
C VAL A 66 -24.07 -19.94 -1.03
N PRO A 67 -24.40 -19.00 -1.97
CA PRO A 67 -24.26 -17.57 -1.70
C PRO A 67 -25.20 -17.06 -0.60
N PRO A 68 -26.53 -17.31 -0.66
CA PRO A 68 -27.43 -16.93 0.43
C PRO A 68 -27.04 -17.55 1.78
N GLN A 69 -26.62 -18.82 1.79
CA GLN A 69 -26.23 -19.52 3.03
C GLN A 69 -24.98 -18.91 3.67
N VAL A 70 -23.95 -18.59 2.89
CA VAL A 70 -22.74 -17.93 3.41
C VAL A 70 -23.08 -16.60 4.08
N LEU A 71 -23.82 -15.72 3.38
CA LEU A 71 -24.17 -14.42 3.96
C LEU A 71 -25.10 -14.57 5.16
N PHE A 72 -26.05 -15.51 5.11
CA PHE A 72 -27.03 -15.72 6.18
C PHE A 72 -26.36 -16.19 7.46
N ARG A 73 -25.48 -17.20 7.36
CA ARG A 73 -24.73 -17.70 8.51
C ARG A 73 -23.75 -16.67 9.04
N PHE A 74 -23.13 -15.86 8.17
CA PHE A 74 -22.23 -14.80 8.58
C PHE A 74 -22.94 -13.74 9.43
N VAL A 75 -24.09 -13.23 8.99
CA VAL A 75 -24.86 -12.23 9.77
C VAL A 75 -25.63 -12.84 10.94
N THR A 76 -25.87 -14.15 10.94
CA THR A 76 -26.43 -14.87 12.10
C THR A 76 -25.38 -15.04 13.20
N ALA A 77 -24.16 -15.43 12.84
CA ALA A 77 -23.04 -15.54 13.77
C ALA A 77 -22.56 -14.18 14.29
N HIS A 78 -22.67 -13.13 13.46
CA HIS A 78 -22.26 -11.77 13.78
C HIS A 78 -23.37 -10.75 13.47
N PRO A 79 -24.42 -10.65 14.31
CA PRO A 79 -25.56 -9.75 14.07
C PRO A 79 -25.17 -8.27 13.93
N GLU A 80 -24.06 -7.86 14.54
CA GLU A 80 -23.50 -6.52 14.41
C GLU A 80 -23.10 -6.18 12.96
N TYR A 81 -22.71 -7.17 12.15
CA TYR A 81 -22.32 -6.95 10.75
C TYR A 81 -23.51 -6.76 9.84
N GLN A 82 -24.70 -7.27 10.19
CA GLN A 82 -25.92 -7.00 9.45
C GLN A 82 -26.17 -5.49 9.33
N LYS A 83 -25.86 -4.74 10.39
CA LYS A 83 -26.05 -3.28 10.45
C LYS A 83 -25.20 -2.51 9.44
N MET A 84 -24.13 -3.12 8.93
CA MET A 84 -23.27 -2.52 7.90
C MET A 84 -23.92 -2.55 6.51
N PHE A 85 -24.96 -3.36 6.31
CA PHE A 85 -25.69 -3.48 5.05
C PHE A 85 -27.00 -2.69 5.11
N SER A 86 -26.93 -1.38 4.86
CA SER A 86 -28.05 -0.45 5.02
C SER A 86 -29.38 -0.87 4.37
N LYS A 87 -29.35 -1.62 3.26
CA LYS A 87 -30.54 -2.10 2.54
C LYS A 87 -31.32 -3.21 3.26
N PHE A 88 -30.73 -3.87 4.24
CA PHE A 88 -31.38 -4.91 5.05
C PHE A 88 -30.95 -4.89 6.53
N ALA A 89 -30.39 -3.78 7.00
CA ALA A 89 -29.87 -3.62 8.36
C ALA A 89 -30.94 -3.84 9.45
N THR A 90 -32.21 -3.56 9.15
CA THR A 90 -33.34 -3.69 10.08
C THR A 90 -34.25 -4.89 9.79
N VAL A 91 -33.91 -5.72 8.80
CA VAL A 91 -34.71 -6.91 8.45
C VAL A 91 -34.50 -7.98 9.52
N PRO A 92 -35.57 -8.57 10.10
CA PRO A 92 -35.45 -9.68 11.02
C PRO A 92 -34.69 -10.86 10.40
N GLN A 93 -33.82 -11.53 11.17
CA GLN A 93 -32.97 -12.61 10.63
C GLN A 93 -33.78 -13.72 9.95
N ASN A 94 -34.91 -14.12 10.54
CA ASN A 94 -35.81 -15.15 9.99
C ASN A 94 -36.47 -14.75 8.65
N GLU A 95 -36.38 -13.48 8.24
CA GLU A 95 -36.93 -12.98 6.97
C GLU A 95 -35.85 -12.75 5.89
N LEU A 96 -34.56 -12.85 6.24
CA LEU A 96 -33.46 -12.50 5.33
C LEU A 96 -33.42 -13.33 4.06
N LEU A 97 -33.63 -14.65 4.16
CA LEU A 97 -33.61 -15.54 2.99
C LEU A 97 -34.75 -15.25 2.00
N GLY A 98 -35.83 -14.59 2.43
CA GLY A 98 -36.91 -14.12 1.57
C GLY A 98 -36.73 -12.68 1.06
N ASN A 99 -35.69 -11.96 1.51
CA ASN A 99 -35.50 -10.55 1.21
C ASN A 99 -34.68 -10.34 -0.07
N GLY A 100 -35.24 -9.64 -1.06
CA GLY A 100 -34.58 -9.41 -2.35
C GLY A 100 -33.26 -8.60 -2.26
N ASN A 101 -33.14 -7.65 -1.32
CA ASN A 101 -31.89 -6.89 -1.14
C ASN A 101 -30.79 -7.76 -0.54
N PHE A 102 -31.14 -8.63 0.40
CA PHE A 102 -30.23 -9.60 1.00
C PHE A 102 -29.72 -10.58 -0.05
N LEU A 103 -30.62 -11.18 -0.85
CA LEU A 103 -30.24 -12.11 -1.92
C LEU A 103 -29.35 -11.43 -2.96
N ALA A 104 -29.69 -10.22 -3.40
CA ALA A 104 -28.86 -9.45 -4.33
C ALA A 104 -27.45 -9.19 -3.77
N GLN A 105 -27.33 -8.89 -2.48
CA GLN A 105 -26.04 -8.70 -1.82
C GLN A 105 -25.24 -10.00 -1.73
N ALA A 106 -25.90 -11.13 -1.41
CA ALA A 106 -25.26 -12.45 -1.36
C ALA A 106 -24.63 -12.83 -2.71
N TYR A 107 -25.36 -12.65 -3.81
CA TYR A 107 -24.82 -12.89 -5.16
C TYR A 107 -23.74 -11.88 -5.58
N THR A 108 -23.81 -10.64 -5.09
CA THR A 108 -22.74 -9.64 -5.31
C THR A 108 -21.44 -10.08 -4.62
N ILE A 109 -21.52 -10.60 -3.40
CA ILE A 109 -20.36 -11.13 -2.67
C ILE A 109 -19.80 -12.36 -3.39
N LEU A 110 -20.65 -13.27 -3.87
CA LEU A 110 -20.22 -14.42 -4.68
C LEU A 110 -19.45 -13.98 -5.93
N ALA A 111 -19.96 -12.98 -6.65
CA ALA A 111 -19.28 -12.47 -7.84
C ALA A 111 -17.89 -11.92 -7.50
N GLY A 112 -17.77 -11.15 -6.40
CA GLY A 112 -16.49 -10.65 -5.91
C GLY A 112 -15.52 -11.77 -5.53
N LEU A 113 -15.99 -12.77 -4.80
CA LEU A 113 -15.18 -13.94 -4.42
C LEU A 113 -14.73 -14.74 -5.66
N ASN A 114 -15.59 -14.90 -6.66
CA ASN A 114 -15.22 -15.53 -7.92
C ASN A 114 -14.10 -14.77 -8.65
N VAL A 115 -14.10 -13.44 -8.64
CA VAL A 115 -12.99 -12.65 -9.20
C VAL A 115 -11.70 -12.89 -8.42
N VAL A 116 -11.74 -12.88 -7.09
CA VAL A 116 -10.56 -13.17 -6.24
C VAL A 116 -9.99 -14.54 -6.54
N VAL A 117 -10.83 -15.58 -6.61
CA VAL A 117 -10.41 -16.96 -6.92
C VAL A 117 -9.84 -17.06 -8.34
N GLN A 118 -10.41 -16.35 -9.31
CA GLN A 118 -9.89 -16.30 -10.68
C GLN A 118 -8.51 -15.62 -10.76
N SER A 119 -8.25 -14.61 -9.93
CA SER A 119 -6.97 -13.92 -9.83
C SER A 119 -5.85 -14.77 -9.23
N LEU A 120 -6.15 -15.93 -8.63
CA LEU A 120 -5.14 -16.89 -8.17
C LEU A 120 -4.30 -17.51 -9.31
N SER A 121 -4.60 -17.18 -10.57
CA SER A 121 -3.78 -17.57 -11.72
C SER A 121 -2.43 -16.86 -11.79
N SER A 122 -2.28 -15.69 -11.14
CA SER A 122 -1.06 -14.88 -11.15
C SER A 122 -0.95 -14.09 -9.86
N GLN A 123 0.27 -14.01 -9.31
CA GLN A 123 0.53 -13.19 -8.13
C GLN A 123 0.24 -11.71 -8.37
N GLU A 124 0.53 -11.21 -9.57
CA GLU A 124 0.28 -9.80 -9.93
C GLU A 124 -1.22 -9.51 -9.97
N LEU A 125 -2.01 -10.40 -10.59
CA LEU A 125 -3.47 -10.26 -10.63
C LEU A 125 -4.06 -10.33 -9.22
N LEU A 126 -3.57 -11.24 -8.39
CA LEU A 126 -4.00 -11.36 -7.01
C LEU A 126 -3.67 -10.09 -6.22
N ALA A 127 -2.45 -9.57 -6.32
CA ALA A 127 -2.04 -8.36 -5.62
C ALA A 127 -2.90 -7.16 -6.04
N ASN A 128 -3.12 -6.96 -7.34
CA ASN A 128 -3.98 -5.89 -7.86
C ASN A 128 -5.43 -6.03 -7.37
N GLN A 129 -5.96 -7.25 -7.34
CA GLN A 129 -7.31 -7.50 -6.86
C GLN A 129 -7.45 -7.25 -5.35
N LEU A 130 -6.46 -7.63 -4.54
CA LEU A 130 -6.45 -7.39 -3.10
C LEU A 130 -6.30 -5.89 -2.77
N ASN A 131 -5.53 -5.14 -3.56
CA ASN A 131 -5.45 -3.68 -3.45
C ASN A 131 -6.82 -3.03 -3.68
N ALA A 132 -7.49 -3.38 -4.78
CA ALA A 132 -8.81 -2.86 -5.10
C ALA A 132 -9.85 -3.24 -4.04
N LEU A 133 -9.83 -4.50 -3.59
CA LEU A 133 -10.79 -5.01 -2.60
C LEU A 133 -10.61 -4.34 -1.24
N GLY A 134 -9.39 -4.19 -0.76
CA GLY A 134 -9.10 -3.54 0.53
C GLY A 134 -9.49 -2.07 0.52
N GLY A 135 -9.14 -1.32 -0.52
CA GLY A 135 -9.55 0.09 -0.63
C GLY A 135 -11.08 0.26 -0.62
N ALA A 136 -11.81 -0.60 -1.33
CA ALA A 136 -13.28 -0.55 -1.35
C ALA A 136 -13.91 -0.91 0.00
N HIS A 137 -13.32 -1.83 0.75
CA HIS A 137 -13.87 -2.29 2.03
C HIS A 137 -13.43 -1.45 3.22
N GLN A 138 -12.29 -0.79 3.13
CA GLN A 138 -11.84 0.16 4.15
C GLN A 138 -12.82 1.32 4.31
N ALA A 139 -13.31 1.89 3.19
CA ALA A 139 -14.32 2.94 3.20
C ALA A 139 -15.66 2.51 3.85
N ARG A 140 -15.88 1.20 3.99
CA ARG A 140 -17.08 0.61 4.61
C ARG A 140 -16.87 0.23 6.07
N GLY A 141 -15.70 0.53 6.65
CA GLY A 141 -15.35 0.17 8.02
C GLY A 141 -15.03 -1.31 8.22
N ALA A 142 -14.69 -2.04 7.15
CA ALA A 142 -14.31 -3.44 7.28
C ALA A 142 -12.95 -3.59 7.97
N THR A 143 -12.80 -4.62 8.79
CA THR A 143 -11.58 -4.92 9.55
C THR A 143 -11.03 -6.30 9.15
N PRO A 144 -9.75 -6.58 9.36
CA PRO A 144 -9.18 -7.91 9.08
C PRO A 144 -9.97 -9.07 9.72
N ILE A 145 -10.40 -8.91 10.98
CA ILE A 145 -11.15 -9.94 11.71
C ILE A 145 -12.50 -10.26 11.04
N MET A 146 -13.14 -9.30 10.38
CA MET A 146 -14.38 -9.56 9.62
C MET A 146 -14.12 -10.47 8.41
N PHE A 147 -12.96 -10.34 7.75
CA PHE A 147 -12.58 -11.22 6.65
C PHE A 147 -12.20 -12.62 7.13
N GLU A 148 -11.55 -12.72 8.31
CA GLU A 148 -11.24 -14.01 8.95
C GLU A 148 -12.53 -14.77 9.28
N GLN A 149 -13.46 -14.12 9.97
CA GLN A 149 -14.77 -14.69 10.33
C GLN A 149 -15.60 -15.06 9.09
N PHE A 150 -15.58 -14.22 8.05
CA PHE A 150 -16.23 -14.56 6.78
C PHE A 150 -15.59 -15.81 6.15
N GLY A 151 -14.27 -15.93 6.19
CA GLY A 151 -13.53 -17.08 5.68
C GLY A 151 -13.90 -18.38 6.41
N GLU A 152 -14.00 -18.34 7.74
CA GLU A 152 -14.43 -19.47 8.56
C GLU A 152 -15.83 -19.95 8.17
N ILE A 153 -16.81 -19.03 8.11
CA ILE A 153 -18.18 -19.32 7.69
C ILE A 153 -18.22 -19.89 6.26
N LEU A 154 -17.47 -19.28 5.33
CA LEU A 154 -17.37 -19.75 3.96
C LEU A 154 -16.90 -21.20 3.91
N THR A 155 -15.81 -21.55 4.61
CA THR A 155 -15.31 -22.94 4.62
C THR A 155 -16.27 -23.93 5.26
N GLY A 156 -17.03 -23.50 6.28
CA GLY A 156 -18.08 -24.32 6.87
C GLY A 156 -19.19 -24.63 5.87
N VAL A 157 -19.67 -23.61 5.13
CA VAL A 157 -20.67 -23.82 4.07
C VAL A 157 -20.12 -24.69 2.95
N LEU A 158 -18.89 -24.46 2.49
CA LEU A 158 -18.27 -25.30 1.47
C LEU A 158 -18.17 -26.76 1.91
N ALA A 159 -17.85 -27.04 3.17
CA ALA A 159 -17.78 -28.39 3.70
C ALA A 159 -19.14 -29.10 3.68
N GLU A 160 -20.22 -28.38 4.00
CA GLU A 160 -21.58 -28.92 4.01
C GLU A 160 -22.10 -29.18 2.58
N GLU A 161 -21.96 -28.21 1.68
CA GLU A 161 -22.54 -28.30 0.32
C GLU A 161 -21.75 -29.23 -0.60
N LEU A 162 -20.43 -29.30 -0.47
CA LEU A 162 -19.59 -30.16 -1.30
C LEU A 162 -19.38 -31.57 -0.71
N GLY A 163 -19.66 -31.76 0.58
CA GLY A 163 -19.47 -33.03 1.27
C GLY A 163 -18.10 -33.65 1.03
N SER A 164 -18.06 -34.86 0.48
CA SER A 164 -16.81 -35.59 0.22
C SER A 164 -15.86 -34.92 -0.77
N ALA A 165 -16.34 -33.98 -1.61
CA ALA A 165 -15.49 -33.21 -2.51
C ALA A 165 -14.68 -32.12 -1.78
N PHE A 166 -15.07 -31.72 -0.56
CA PHE A 166 -14.29 -30.83 0.30
C PHE A 166 -13.46 -31.63 1.31
N ASN A 167 -12.60 -32.49 0.76
CA ASN A 167 -11.73 -33.39 1.52
C ASN A 167 -10.64 -32.62 2.33
N ALA A 168 -9.81 -33.36 3.08
CA ALA A 168 -8.77 -32.77 3.93
C ALA A 168 -7.77 -31.88 3.17
N GLU A 169 -7.45 -32.23 1.92
CA GLU A 169 -6.61 -31.45 1.02
C GLU A 169 -7.27 -30.11 0.68
N ALA A 170 -8.55 -30.13 0.29
CA ALA A 170 -9.33 -28.92 0.03
C ALA A 170 -9.43 -28.02 1.26
N GLN A 171 -9.72 -28.59 2.43
CA GLN A 171 -9.80 -27.85 3.69
C GLN A 171 -8.48 -27.15 4.03
N SER A 172 -7.36 -27.85 3.88
CA SER A 172 -6.02 -27.29 4.09
C SER A 172 -5.70 -26.17 3.10
N ALA A 173 -5.98 -26.39 1.81
CA ALA A 173 -5.75 -25.39 0.77
C ALA A 173 -6.58 -24.12 1.01
N TRP A 174 -7.86 -24.26 1.34
CA TRP A 174 -8.72 -23.12 1.65
C TRP A 174 -8.31 -22.39 2.93
N LYS A 175 -7.89 -23.11 3.97
CA LYS A 175 -7.38 -22.49 5.21
C LYS A 175 -6.14 -21.63 4.93
N SER A 176 -5.16 -22.19 4.23
CA SER A 176 -3.96 -21.45 3.82
C SER A 176 -4.31 -20.29 2.87
N GLY A 177 -5.22 -20.55 1.92
CA GLY A 177 -5.76 -19.58 0.97
C GLY A 177 -6.37 -18.37 1.65
N LEU A 178 -7.26 -18.59 2.60
CA LEU A 178 -7.92 -17.52 3.36
C LEU A 178 -6.93 -16.76 4.23
N ALA A 179 -6.01 -17.43 4.92
CA ALA A 179 -4.97 -16.75 5.69
C ALA A 179 -4.10 -15.83 4.80
N ALA A 180 -3.73 -16.31 3.62
CA ALA A 180 -3.02 -15.53 2.60
C ALA A 180 -3.83 -14.32 2.10
N LEU A 181 -5.10 -14.52 1.78
CA LEU A 181 -6.01 -13.46 1.31
C LEU A 181 -6.23 -12.40 2.38
N VAL A 182 -6.47 -12.82 3.64
CA VAL A 182 -6.61 -11.93 4.79
C VAL A 182 -5.32 -11.15 5.02
N ALA A 183 -4.16 -11.81 5.01
CA ALA A 183 -2.88 -11.12 5.18
C ALA A 183 -2.62 -10.10 4.05
N GLY A 184 -3.01 -10.42 2.82
CA GLY A 184 -2.90 -9.54 1.67
C GLY A 184 -3.84 -8.34 1.73
N ILE A 185 -5.14 -8.57 2.01
CA ILE A 185 -6.12 -7.48 2.12
C ILE A 185 -5.91 -6.62 3.37
N SER A 186 -5.34 -7.17 4.44
CA SER A 186 -5.00 -6.39 5.66
C SER A 186 -3.95 -5.33 5.39
N LYS A 187 -3.10 -5.51 4.37
CA LYS A 187 -2.15 -4.48 3.93
C LYS A 187 -2.87 -3.28 3.29
N THR A 188 -4.07 -3.49 2.79
CA THR A 188 -4.84 -2.55 1.96
C THR A 188 -6.14 -2.09 2.62
N LEU A 189 -6.55 -2.72 3.72
CA LEU A 189 -7.53 -2.21 4.71
C LEU A 189 -6.94 -1.11 5.59
N LYS A 190 -6.08 -0.28 5.00
CA LYS A 190 -5.56 0.95 5.60
C LYS A 190 -6.21 2.11 4.87
N LYS A 191 -6.25 3.30 5.47
CA LYS A 191 -6.76 4.47 4.75
C LYS A 191 -5.95 4.65 3.47
N SER A 192 -6.54 5.19 2.41
CA SER A 192 -5.81 5.41 1.15
C SER A 192 -4.53 6.23 1.35
N GLU A 193 -4.51 7.10 2.35
CA GLU A 193 -3.32 7.85 2.79
C GLU A 193 -2.20 6.97 3.36
N ASP A 194 -2.49 5.78 3.89
CA ASP A 194 -1.49 4.86 4.44
C ASP A 194 -0.94 3.88 3.39
N LEU A 195 -1.52 3.86 2.18
CA LEU A 195 -1.04 3.04 1.08
C LEU A 195 0.27 3.61 0.56
N VAL A 196 1.27 2.73 0.44
CA VAL A 196 2.59 3.09 -0.06
C VAL A 196 2.58 3.07 -1.59
N ASP A 197 3.00 4.16 -2.21
CA ASP A 197 3.17 4.22 -3.67
C ASP A 197 4.26 3.24 -4.13
N PRO A 198 4.01 2.38 -5.13
CA PRO A 198 4.98 1.37 -5.56
C PRO A 198 6.30 1.93 -6.08
N GLN A 199 6.33 3.16 -6.61
CA GLN A 199 7.52 3.76 -7.20
C GLN A 199 8.29 4.62 -6.20
N THR A 200 7.61 5.52 -5.48
CA THR A 200 8.27 6.38 -4.50
C THR A 200 8.52 5.68 -3.17
N LYS A 201 7.76 4.62 -2.86
CA LYS A 201 7.74 3.95 -1.56
C LYS A 201 7.29 4.87 -0.41
N LEU A 202 6.55 5.95 -0.71
CA LEU A 202 5.96 6.85 0.28
C LEU A 202 4.45 6.65 0.36
N SER A 203 3.88 6.78 1.56
CA SER A 203 2.43 6.90 1.75
C SER A 203 2.01 8.36 1.91
N GLY A 204 0.74 8.68 1.63
CA GLY A 204 0.18 10.02 1.83
C GLY A 204 0.25 10.50 3.28
N HIS A 205 0.12 9.60 4.26
CA HIS A 205 0.30 9.87 5.69
C HIS A 205 1.73 10.35 5.96
N MET A 206 2.73 9.59 5.51
CA MET A 206 4.14 9.97 5.67
C MET A 206 4.45 11.33 5.04
N ILE A 207 3.91 11.58 3.84
CA ILE A 207 4.08 12.85 3.13
C ILE A 207 3.48 13.99 3.95
N GLY A 208 2.23 13.83 4.40
CA GLY A 208 1.50 14.83 5.17
C GLY A 208 2.19 15.16 6.50
N ASP A 209 2.69 14.15 7.22
CA ASP A 209 3.43 14.31 8.47
C ASP A 209 4.71 15.10 8.28
N VAL A 210 5.53 14.71 7.30
CA VAL A 210 6.80 15.37 7.03
C VAL A 210 6.59 16.79 6.52
N GLN A 211 5.66 17.03 5.58
CA GLN A 211 5.39 18.38 5.08
C GLN A 211 4.87 19.31 6.17
N ARG A 212 3.91 18.84 6.98
CA ARG A 212 3.32 19.64 8.08
C ARG A 212 4.34 19.93 9.17
N SER A 213 5.07 18.93 9.64
CA SER A 213 6.08 19.11 10.68
C SER A 213 7.24 19.97 10.19
N TRP A 214 7.68 19.82 8.92
CA TRP A 214 8.68 20.68 8.31
C TRP A 214 8.22 22.13 8.21
N GLU A 215 7.00 22.40 7.75
CA GLU A 215 6.46 23.76 7.61
C GLU A 215 6.47 24.51 8.95
N ASN A 216 6.16 23.81 10.05
CA ASN A 216 6.16 24.40 11.39
C ASN A 216 7.55 24.84 11.89
N ILE A 217 8.62 24.22 11.40
CA ILE A 217 9.98 24.44 11.93
C ILE A 217 10.94 25.09 10.93
N ARG A 218 10.67 25.02 9.61
CA ARG A 218 11.62 25.44 8.56
C ARG A 218 11.96 26.93 8.56
N GLY A 219 11.32 27.74 9.41
CA GLY A 219 11.69 29.14 9.64
C GLY A 219 13.13 29.32 10.11
N ASP A 220 13.71 28.32 10.79
CA ASP A 220 15.12 28.33 11.24
C ASP A 220 16.00 27.29 10.52
N ARG A 221 15.56 26.83 9.33
CA ARG A 221 16.22 25.73 8.59
C ARG A 221 17.72 25.92 8.39
N ASN A 222 18.21 27.14 8.13
CA ASN A 222 19.64 27.38 7.96
C ASN A 222 20.43 27.10 9.25
N ALA A 223 19.90 27.52 10.41
CA ALA A 223 20.52 27.22 11.69
C ALA A 223 20.49 25.71 11.98
N MET A 224 19.39 25.02 11.66
CA MET A 224 19.30 23.57 11.77
C MET A 224 20.35 22.87 10.90
N ILE A 225 20.42 23.19 9.61
CA ILE A 225 21.39 22.61 8.67
C ILE A 225 22.83 22.93 9.10
N SER A 226 23.10 24.15 9.57
CA SER A 226 24.42 24.52 10.10
C SER A 226 24.79 23.64 11.30
N SER A 227 23.87 23.45 12.25
CA SER A 227 24.11 22.60 13.42
C SER A 227 24.39 21.13 13.04
N ILE A 228 23.71 20.61 12.01
CA ILE A 228 23.93 19.28 11.45
C ILE A 228 25.34 19.20 10.86
N PHE A 229 25.76 20.18 10.03
CA PHE A 229 27.11 20.20 9.47
C PHE A 229 28.19 20.26 10.54
N VAL A 230 28.03 21.11 11.56
CA VAL A 230 28.99 21.22 12.67
C VAL A 230 29.12 19.88 13.40
N LYS A 231 28.00 19.21 13.73
CA LYS A 231 28.03 17.87 14.34
C LYS A 231 28.68 16.84 13.42
N LEU A 232 28.29 16.82 12.15
CA LEU A 232 28.81 15.91 11.14
C LEU A 232 30.33 16.04 10.96
N PHE A 233 30.86 17.26 10.94
CA PHE A 233 32.30 17.50 10.82
C PHE A 233 33.06 17.19 12.11
N LYS A 234 32.43 17.32 13.29
CA LYS A 234 33.03 16.89 14.57
C LYS A 234 33.08 15.37 14.68
N GLU A 235 32.01 14.69 14.30
CA GLU A 235 31.92 13.22 14.33
C GLU A 235 32.79 12.58 13.26
N THR A 236 32.80 13.15 12.05
CA THR A 236 33.56 12.63 10.91
C THR A 236 34.31 13.75 10.18
N PRO A 237 35.48 14.20 10.70
CA PRO A 237 36.22 15.34 10.16
C PRO A 237 36.63 15.23 8.68
N ARG A 238 36.74 14.00 8.16
CA ARG A 238 37.05 13.75 6.74
C ARG A 238 35.96 14.27 5.81
N ILE A 239 34.71 14.38 6.26
CA ILE A 239 33.59 14.85 5.43
C ILE A 239 33.78 16.32 5.04
N GLN A 240 34.35 17.16 5.91
CA GLN A 240 34.58 18.57 5.60
C GLN A 240 35.47 18.76 4.37
N LYS A 241 36.35 17.79 4.05
CA LYS A 241 37.23 17.83 2.88
C LYS A 241 36.49 17.78 1.54
N PHE A 242 35.24 17.33 1.51
CA PHE A 242 34.41 17.41 0.30
C PHE A 242 33.99 18.86 -0.05
N PHE A 243 34.18 19.81 0.87
CA PHE A 243 33.80 21.21 0.71
C PHE A 243 35.02 22.11 0.54
N ALA A 244 35.66 22.06 -0.63
CA ALA A 244 36.95 22.70 -0.91
C ALA A 244 37.08 24.17 -0.43
N LYS A 245 36.01 24.96 -0.52
CA LYS A 245 36.01 26.38 -0.16
C LYS A 245 36.19 26.67 1.34
N PHE A 246 35.82 25.71 2.19
CA PHE A 246 35.96 25.82 3.64
C PHE A 246 36.56 24.56 4.26
N ALA A 247 37.28 23.76 3.47
CA ALA A 247 37.88 22.49 3.90
C ALA A 247 38.91 22.66 5.02
N ASN A 248 39.56 23.83 5.09
CA ASN A 248 40.62 24.15 6.06
C ASN A 248 40.15 25.13 7.15
N VAL A 249 38.88 25.49 7.19
CA VAL A 249 38.32 26.36 8.24
C VAL A 249 38.07 25.49 9.47
N ALA A 250 38.51 25.92 10.65
CA ALA A 250 38.21 25.19 11.89
C ALA A 250 36.69 25.09 12.09
N VAL A 251 36.19 23.92 12.52
CA VAL A 251 34.74 23.67 12.64
C VAL A 251 34.04 24.72 13.51
N ASP A 252 34.66 25.14 14.62
CA ASP A 252 34.12 26.15 15.53
C ASP A 252 34.17 27.57 14.96
N ALA A 253 34.86 27.79 13.84
CA ALA A 253 34.96 29.06 13.12
C ALA A 253 34.17 29.05 11.79
N LEU A 254 33.36 28.03 11.54
CA LEU A 254 32.53 27.96 10.32
C LEU A 254 31.38 28.98 10.34
N ALA A 255 30.80 29.24 11.51
CA ALA A 255 29.75 30.24 11.65
C ALA A 255 30.28 31.62 11.22
N GLY A 256 29.58 32.25 10.26
CA GLY A 256 30.00 33.53 9.69
C GLY A 256 31.00 33.43 8.52
N ASN A 257 31.44 32.23 8.14
CA ASN A 257 32.16 32.04 6.88
C ASN A 257 31.18 32.10 5.70
N ALA A 258 31.35 33.05 4.78
CA ALA A 258 30.39 33.31 3.71
C ALA A 258 30.15 32.12 2.76
N ASP A 259 31.20 31.34 2.43
CA ASP A 259 31.05 30.16 1.57
C ASP A 259 30.34 29.00 2.28
N TYR A 260 30.58 28.84 3.58
CA TYR A 260 29.87 27.88 4.42
C TYR A 260 28.39 28.24 4.55
N GLU A 261 28.05 29.49 4.89
CA GLU A 261 26.65 29.93 5.02
C GLU A 261 25.89 29.79 3.69
N LYS A 262 26.56 30.04 2.55
CA LYS A 262 25.99 29.78 1.23
C LYS A 262 25.71 28.29 1.00
N GLN A 263 26.62 27.40 1.42
CA GLN A 263 26.41 25.97 1.31
C GLN A 263 25.29 25.46 2.23
N VAL A 264 25.18 26.00 3.43
CA VAL A 264 24.08 25.73 4.37
C VAL A 264 22.73 26.09 3.72
N ALA A 265 22.63 27.29 3.16
CA ALA A 265 21.42 27.74 2.46
C ALA A 265 21.06 26.83 1.27
N LEU A 266 22.05 26.44 0.45
CA LEU A 266 21.81 25.54 -0.69
C LEU A 266 21.27 24.16 -0.26
N VAL A 267 21.75 23.62 0.86
CA VAL A 267 21.26 22.34 1.39
C VAL A 267 19.87 22.50 1.98
N ALA A 268 19.61 23.58 2.70
CA ALA A 268 18.29 23.89 3.23
C ALA A 268 17.25 24.05 2.12
N ASP A 269 17.56 24.80 1.06
CA ASP A 269 16.69 25.00 -0.10
C ASP A 269 16.48 23.70 -0.89
N ARG A 270 17.49 22.83 -0.95
CA ARG A 270 17.33 21.50 -1.57
C ARG A 270 16.40 20.61 -0.76
N LEU A 271 16.52 20.62 0.57
CA LEU A 271 15.63 19.86 1.45
C LEU A 271 14.19 20.37 1.34
N ASP A 272 13.98 21.69 1.35
CA ASP A 272 12.70 22.34 1.08
C ASP A 272 12.10 21.85 -0.25
N THR A 273 12.90 21.87 -1.33
CA THR A 273 12.47 21.46 -2.67
C THR A 273 12.04 19.99 -2.71
N MET A 274 12.79 19.10 -2.04
CA MET A 274 12.48 17.67 -2.02
C MET A 274 11.21 17.38 -1.21
N ILE A 275 11.03 18.04 -0.06
CA ILE A 275 9.85 17.90 0.81
C ILE A 275 8.60 18.45 0.13
N ALA A 276 8.71 19.62 -0.50
CA ALA A 276 7.59 20.25 -1.21
C ALA A 276 7.11 19.42 -2.41
N ALA A 277 8.00 18.67 -3.06
CA ALA A 277 7.67 17.86 -4.23
C ALA A 277 7.14 16.45 -3.90
N MET A 278 7.01 16.05 -2.62
CA MET A 278 6.72 14.66 -2.27
C MET A 278 5.34 14.16 -2.72
N ASP A 279 4.39 15.06 -2.90
CA ASP A 279 3.04 14.79 -3.43
C ASP A 279 3.01 14.73 -4.97
N ASP A 280 3.98 15.33 -5.66
CA ASP A 280 4.22 15.17 -7.09
C ASP A 280 5.32 14.14 -7.36
N LYS A 281 4.87 12.91 -7.65
CA LYS A 281 5.74 11.78 -7.97
C LYS A 281 6.83 12.11 -9.01
N LEU A 282 6.48 12.77 -10.11
CA LEU A 282 7.43 13.01 -11.19
C LEU A 282 8.50 14.02 -10.75
N GLN A 283 8.08 15.08 -10.05
CA GLN A 283 9.02 16.06 -9.50
C GLN A 283 9.91 15.46 -8.42
N LEU A 284 9.36 14.66 -7.49
CA LEU A 284 10.15 13.99 -6.46
C LEU A 284 11.23 13.09 -7.08
N LEU A 285 10.84 12.20 -8.00
CA LEU A 285 11.78 11.29 -8.66
C LEU A 285 12.83 12.06 -9.47
N GLY A 286 12.43 13.15 -10.14
CA GLY A 286 13.35 14.07 -10.81
C GLY A 286 14.38 14.68 -9.86
N ASN A 287 13.93 15.19 -8.70
CA ASN A 287 14.79 15.77 -7.67
C ASN A 287 15.75 14.76 -7.05
N VAL A 288 15.27 13.55 -6.74
CA VAL A 288 16.10 12.45 -6.23
C VAL A 288 17.17 12.05 -7.25
N ASN A 289 16.81 11.93 -8.53
CA ASN A 289 17.76 11.62 -9.59
C ASN A 289 18.79 12.74 -9.79
N TYR A 290 18.36 13.99 -9.76
CA TYR A 290 19.26 15.14 -9.79
C TYR A 290 20.31 15.05 -8.66
N MET A 291 19.86 14.77 -7.43
CA MET A 291 20.74 14.60 -6.28
C MET A 291 21.69 13.41 -6.48
N ARG A 292 21.19 12.25 -6.93
CA ARG A 292 22.00 11.08 -7.26
C ARG A 292 23.12 11.43 -8.23
N TYR A 293 22.80 11.96 -9.40
CA TYR A 293 23.78 12.18 -10.47
C TYR A 293 24.81 13.25 -10.10
N THR A 294 24.37 14.35 -9.50
CA THR A 294 25.28 15.44 -9.12
C THR A 294 26.23 15.04 -7.98
N HIS A 295 25.82 14.15 -7.08
CA HIS A 295 26.66 13.73 -5.96
C HIS A 295 27.45 12.44 -6.23
N ALA A 296 27.00 11.59 -7.14
CA ALA A 296 27.82 10.49 -7.67
C ALA A 296 29.11 11.02 -8.30
N ALA A 297 29.03 12.12 -9.06
CA ALA A 297 30.20 12.81 -9.64
C ALA A 297 31.19 13.36 -8.59
N ARG A 298 30.75 13.54 -7.34
CA ARG A 298 31.57 14.00 -6.21
C ARG A 298 32.03 12.84 -5.31
N SER A 299 31.66 11.61 -5.65
CA SER A 299 32.00 10.38 -4.92
C SER A 299 31.64 10.45 -3.43
N ILE A 300 30.51 11.09 -3.09
CA ILE A 300 30.03 11.15 -1.71
C ILE A 300 29.55 9.75 -1.31
N PRO A 301 30.15 9.10 -0.29
CA PRO A 301 29.78 7.75 0.08
C PRO A 301 28.41 7.72 0.77
N ARG A 302 27.70 6.60 0.63
CA ARG A 302 26.35 6.39 1.19
C ARG A 302 26.26 6.75 2.67
N GLY A 303 27.25 6.37 3.48
CA GLY A 303 27.27 6.63 4.91
C GLY A 303 27.13 8.12 5.28
N VAL A 304 27.62 9.04 4.44
CA VAL A 304 27.47 10.49 4.68
C VAL A 304 26.00 10.92 4.60
N TRP A 305 25.21 10.32 3.72
CA TRP A 305 23.78 10.57 3.62
C TRP A 305 23.01 9.98 4.81
N GLU A 306 23.42 8.80 5.26
CA GLU A 306 22.84 8.13 6.43
C GLU A 306 23.13 8.92 7.72
N ASP A 307 24.36 9.40 7.89
CA ASP A 307 24.76 10.26 9.01
C ASP A 307 24.00 11.58 9.02
N PHE A 308 23.87 12.22 7.85
CA PHE A 308 23.06 13.44 7.73
C PHE A 308 21.59 13.20 8.09
N GLY A 309 21.00 12.11 7.59
CA GLY A 309 19.61 11.75 7.90
C GLY A 309 19.39 11.48 9.39
N ARG A 310 20.33 10.78 10.04
CA ARG A 310 20.29 10.56 11.50
C ARG A 310 20.36 11.88 12.27
N LEU A 311 21.33 12.75 11.94
CA LEU A 311 21.50 14.04 12.61
C LEU A 311 20.30 14.97 12.38
N LEU A 312 19.64 14.88 11.23
CA LEU A 312 18.39 15.59 10.98
C LEU A 312 17.28 15.08 11.94
N LEU A 313 17.11 13.77 12.09
CA LEU A 313 16.16 13.21 13.06
C LEU A 313 16.45 13.68 14.51
N ASP A 314 17.73 13.74 14.90
CA ASP A 314 18.12 14.24 16.22
C ASP A 314 17.70 15.71 16.42
N VAL A 315 17.85 16.55 15.39
CA VAL A 315 17.42 17.96 15.43
C VAL A 315 15.90 18.08 15.45
N LEU A 316 15.18 17.29 14.65
CA LEU A 316 13.71 17.26 14.64
C LEU A 316 13.16 16.86 16.03
N ASN A 317 13.73 15.85 16.65
CA ASN A 317 13.37 15.43 17.99
C ASN A 317 13.63 16.54 19.04
N ALA A 318 14.79 17.22 18.95
CA ALA A 318 15.09 18.36 19.82
C ALA A 318 14.13 19.55 19.63
N LYS A 319 13.50 19.65 18.46
CA LYS A 319 12.45 20.64 18.14
C LYS A 319 11.04 20.19 18.54
N SER A 320 10.92 19.09 19.29
CA SER A 320 9.64 18.55 19.76
C SER A 320 8.69 18.11 18.63
N VAL A 321 9.23 17.66 17.49
CA VAL A 321 8.45 16.92 16.49
C VAL A 321 7.95 15.62 17.14
N SER A 322 6.70 15.25 16.88
CA SER A 322 6.05 14.10 17.54
C SER A 322 6.74 12.78 17.17
N SER A 323 6.61 11.75 18.04
CA SER A 323 7.15 10.41 17.75
C SER A 323 6.63 9.84 16.43
N ASP A 324 5.35 10.08 16.16
CA ASP A 324 4.66 9.56 14.98
C ASP A 324 5.17 10.26 13.71
N ASP A 325 5.32 11.59 13.76
CA ASP A 325 5.93 12.35 12.65
C ASP A 325 7.40 11.93 12.46
N LEU A 326 8.17 11.68 13.53
CA LEU A 326 9.57 11.22 13.46
C LEU A 326 9.70 9.85 12.77
N ASP A 327 8.76 8.94 13.00
CA ASP A 327 8.71 7.65 12.29
C ASP A 327 8.44 7.85 10.80
N SER A 328 7.52 8.77 10.43
CA SER A 328 7.30 9.18 9.05
C SER A 328 8.54 9.80 8.41
N TRP A 329 9.26 10.69 9.12
CA TRP A 329 10.54 11.25 8.70
C TRP A 329 11.59 10.18 8.44
N LYS A 330 11.72 9.19 9.33
CA LYS A 330 12.67 8.09 9.18
C LYS A 330 12.41 7.30 7.89
N GLY A 331 11.14 7.03 7.58
CA GLY A 331 10.74 6.38 6.33
C GLY A 331 11.06 7.23 5.09
N VAL A 332 10.71 8.53 5.10
CA VAL A 332 11.00 9.46 4.00
C VAL A 332 12.50 9.59 3.75
N LEU A 333 13.30 9.74 4.81
CA LEU A 333 14.76 9.84 4.69
C LEU A 333 15.37 8.56 4.15
N ALA A 334 14.87 7.39 4.55
CA ALA A 334 15.32 6.12 3.98
C ALA A 334 15.05 6.06 2.47
N VAL A 335 13.89 6.53 2.00
CA VAL A 335 13.58 6.65 0.56
C VAL A 335 14.54 7.60 -0.14
N PHE A 336 14.79 8.79 0.44
CA PHE A 336 15.72 9.76 -0.16
C PHE A 336 17.13 9.18 -0.26
N VAL A 337 17.65 8.58 0.81
CA VAL A 337 19.00 7.98 0.80
C VAL A 337 19.08 6.82 -0.21
N ASN A 338 18.10 5.92 -0.24
CA ASN A 338 18.05 4.82 -1.21
C ASN A 338 17.97 5.32 -2.66
N GLY A 339 17.26 6.42 -2.86
CA GLY A 339 17.19 7.11 -4.14
C GLY A 339 18.51 7.78 -4.52
N ILE A 340 19.13 8.54 -3.64
CA ILE A 340 20.33 9.34 -3.92
C ILE A 340 21.59 8.47 -4.02
N SER A 341 21.70 7.46 -3.16
CA SER A 341 22.86 6.57 -3.07
C SER A 341 22.40 5.12 -2.87
N PRO A 342 21.96 4.42 -3.95
CA PRO A 342 21.50 3.04 -3.86
C PRO A 342 22.53 2.10 -3.24
N LYS A 343 22.08 1.01 -2.59
CA LYS A 343 22.98 -0.07 -2.16
C LYS A 343 23.47 -0.81 -3.42
N ASN A 344 24.78 -1.04 -3.50
CA ASN A 344 25.39 -1.85 -4.55
C ASN A 344 25.05 -3.33 -4.40
#